data_AF-A0ABC8LSP5-F1
#
_entry.id   AF-A0ABC8LSP5-F1
#
_cell.length_a   1.000
_cell.length_b   1.000
_cell.length_c   1.000
_cell.angle_alpha   90.00
_cell.angle_beta   90.00
_cell.angle_gamma   90.00
#
_symmetry.space_group_name_H-M   'P 1'
#
loop_
_entity.id
_entity.type
_entity.pdbx_description
1 polymer ?
#
loop_
_entity_poly.entity_id
_entity_poly.type
_entity_poly.pdbx_seq_one_letter_code
_entity_poly.pdbx_strand_id
1 'polypeptide(L)'
;MNISSASAAKLGSRNPRLPSPSPARTNAAPCGTLLGRVAEYSTSSPADPPAPAKDEEAKKTYDYGGKGAIGKVCQVISAIFDVRFEDQEGLPPIMTSLEVQDHPTRLVLEVSHHLGQNVVRTIAMDGPEGLVRGRRVLNTGA
;
A
#
# COMPACT_ATOMS: atom_id res chain seq x y z
N MET A 1 36.00 32.77 -38.58
CA MET A 1 36.58 31.74 -37.69
C MET A 1 37.07 32.46 -36.46
N ASN A 2 36.27 32.49 -35.39
CA ASN A 2 36.62 33.23 -34.18
C ASN A 2 37.06 32.24 -33.11
N ILE A 3 38.34 32.33 -32.76
CA ILE A 3 38.96 31.75 -31.57
C ILE A 3 38.68 32.67 -30.37
N SER A 4 38.25 32.13 -29.23
CA SER A 4 38.29 32.83 -27.94
C SER A 4 38.35 31.83 -26.79
N SER A 5 39.25 32.16 -25.87
CA SER A 5 39.90 31.37 -24.83
C SER A 5 39.04 31.07 -23.60
N ALA A 6 39.35 29.96 -22.95
CA ALA A 6 38.91 29.61 -21.60
C ALA A 6 39.59 30.46 -20.52
N SER A 7 38.89 30.74 -19.41
CA SER A 7 39.51 30.94 -18.08
C SER A 7 38.53 30.84 -16.89
N ALA A 8 38.90 29.96 -15.96
CA ALA A 8 38.80 29.99 -14.49
C ALA A 8 37.47 29.95 -13.71
N ALA A 9 37.50 29.05 -12.72
CA ALA A 9 36.51 28.67 -11.70
C ALA A 9 36.25 29.72 -10.59
N LYS A 10 35.08 29.64 -9.93
CA LYS A 10 34.99 29.64 -8.45
C LYS A 10 33.63 29.12 -7.92
N LEU A 11 33.78 28.32 -6.87
CA LEU A 11 32.84 27.72 -5.92
C LEU A 11 31.86 28.72 -5.27
N GLY A 12 30.59 28.34 -5.06
CA GLY A 12 29.63 29.13 -4.29
C GLY A 12 28.45 28.30 -3.74
N SER A 13 28.58 27.83 -2.49
CA SER A 13 27.52 27.18 -1.69
C SER A 13 27.00 28.18 -0.67
N ARG A 14 25.69 28.52 -0.67
CA ARG A 14 24.97 29.15 0.45
C ARG A 14 23.46 28.85 0.37
N ASN A 15 22.95 28.01 1.26
CA ASN A 15 21.52 27.89 1.59
C ASN A 15 21.25 28.52 2.96
N PRO A 16 20.31 29.48 3.11
CA PRO A 16 19.94 30.07 4.40
C PRO A 16 18.91 29.20 5.14
N ARG A 17 19.14 28.91 6.43
CA ARG A 17 18.16 28.26 7.33
C ARG A 17 17.33 29.32 8.06
N LEU A 18 16.00 29.19 7.98
CA LEU A 18 15.04 29.89 8.83
C LEU A 18 14.75 29.08 10.11
N PRO A 19 14.39 29.74 11.23
CA PRO A 19 13.97 29.09 12.48
C PRO A 19 12.45 28.84 12.55
N SER A 20 12.01 27.83 13.31
CA SER A 20 10.59 27.54 13.61
C SER A 20 10.34 27.30 15.11
N PRO A 21 9.12 27.55 15.64
CA PRO A 21 8.84 27.64 17.09
C PRO A 21 8.19 26.38 17.74
N SER A 22 8.46 26.19 19.06
CA SER A 22 7.65 25.75 20.25
C SER A 22 6.55 24.66 20.15
N PRO A 23 6.26 23.84 21.22
CA PRO A 23 5.77 24.36 22.52
C PRO A 23 5.94 23.54 23.84
N ALA A 24 5.61 24.24 24.94
CA ALA A 24 4.85 23.84 26.15
C ALA A 24 5.45 22.99 27.31
N ARG A 25 5.85 23.71 28.36
CA ARG A 25 5.27 23.74 29.73
C ARG A 25 4.95 22.41 30.46
N THR A 26 5.81 22.09 31.42
CA THR A 26 5.60 21.13 32.52
C THR A 26 4.84 21.75 33.71
N ASN A 27 3.97 20.98 34.36
CA ASN A 27 3.52 21.03 35.78
C ASN A 27 2.27 20.13 35.90
N ALA A 28 1.96 19.38 36.95
CA ALA A 28 2.59 18.89 38.17
C ALA A 28 1.56 17.90 38.77
N ALA A 29 1.97 16.76 39.34
CA ALA A 29 1.13 15.94 40.23
C ALA A 29 1.15 16.57 41.65
N PRO A 30 0.20 16.34 42.58
CA PRO A 30 0.04 15.02 43.26
C PRO A 30 -1.36 14.78 43.91
N CYS A 31 -1.43 13.77 44.81
CA CYS A 31 -2.51 13.47 45.77
C CYS A 31 -3.62 12.55 45.22
N GLY A 32 -3.98 11.42 45.81
CA GLY A 32 -3.63 10.79 47.07
C GLY A 32 -4.35 9.44 47.16
N THR A 33 -3.80 8.54 47.97
CA THR A 33 -4.31 7.20 48.32
C THR A 33 -5.64 7.23 49.08
N LEU A 34 -6.59 6.33 48.79
CA LEU A 34 -7.43 5.70 49.83
C LEU A 34 -8.23 4.45 49.38
N LEU A 35 -7.91 3.34 50.06
CA LEU A 35 -8.63 2.09 50.36
C LEU A 35 -9.99 1.77 49.70
N GLY A 36 -10.01 0.63 49.00
CA GLY A 36 -10.71 -0.61 49.41
C GLY A 36 -12.24 -0.63 49.51
N ARG A 37 -12.89 -1.46 48.67
CA ARG A 37 -14.14 -2.17 49.04
C ARG A 37 -14.43 -3.44 48.23
N VAL A 38 -13.90 -4.58 48.68
CA VAL A 38 -14.48 -5.91 48.37
C VAL A 38 -15.99 -5.91 48.65
N ALA A 39 -16.77 -6.66 47.83
CA ALA A 39 -18.17 -7.14 47.99
C ALA A 39 -19.08 -6.71 46.81
N GLU A 40 -19.90 -7.49 46.10
CA GLU A 40 -20.27 -8.92 46.09
C GLU A 40 -20.82 -9.30 44.71
N TYR A 41 -20.79 -10.60 44.43
CA TYR A 41 -21.52 -11.30 43.38
C TYR A 41 -22.99 -11.45 43.84
N SER A 42 -23.95 -10.90 43.12
CA SER A 42 -25.36 -11.30 43.24
C SER A 42 -26.17 -10.83 42.03
N THR A 43 -26.52 -11.81 41.20
CA THR A 43 -27.82 -11.98 40.53
C THR A 43 -28.53 -10.70 40.05
N SER A 44 -28.14 -10.27 38.85
CA SER A 44 -29.00 -9.81 37.73
C SER A 44 -28.19 -8.76 36.95
N SER A 45 -27.72 -9.13 35.76
CA SER A 45 -26.96 -8.21 34.90
C SER A 45 -27.90 -7.65 33.83
N PRO A 46 -28.27 -6.37 33.91
CA PRO A 46 -28.72 -5.58 32.78
C PRO A 46 -27.50 -5.00 32.02
N ALA A 47 -27.77 -4.56 30.79
CA ALA A 47 -26.92 -3.76 29.90
C ALA A 47 -25.83 -4.50 29.10
N ASP A 48 -26.00 -4.39 27.78
CA ASP A 48 -25.03 -4.75 26.75
C ASP A 48 -23.62 -4.22 27.07
N PRO A 49 -22.55 -4.98 26.78
CA PRO A 49 -21.20 -4.45 26.83
C PRO A 49 -21.08 -3.30 25.81
N PRO A 50 -20.52 -2.13 26.17
CA PRO A 50 -20.00 -1.25 25.13
C PRO A 50 -18.93 -2.06 24.39
N ALA A 51 -19.19 -2.29 23.10
CA ALA A 51 -18.24 -2.90 22.19
C ALA A 51 -16.87 -2.25 22.40
N PRO A 52 -15.76 -3.03 22.39
CA PRO A 52 -14.43 -2.46 22.53
C PRO A 52 -14.30 -1.35 21.48
N ALA A 53 -13.86 -0.18 21.93
CA ALA A 53 -13.50 0.93 21.06
C ALA A 53 -12.57 0.37 19.99
N LYS A 54 -13.11 0.22 18.77
CA LYS A 54 -12.32 -0.13 17.61
C LYS A 54 -11.55 1.13 17.31
N ASP A 55 -10.24 1.11 17.56
CA ASP A 55 -9.35 1.99 16.84
C ASP A 55 -9.73 1.84 15.37
N GLU A 56 -10.27 2.91 14.80
CA GLU A 56 -10.72 2.95 13.43
C GLU A 56 -9.48 2.85 12.53
N GLU A 57 -9.02 1.63 12.30
CA GLU A 57 -8.18 1.33 11.17
C GLU A 57 -8.98 1.73 9.95
N ALA A 58 -8.58 2.87 9.38
CA ALA A 58 -9.20 3.48 8.22
C ALA A 58 -9.45 2.38 7.19
N LYS A 59 -10.70 1.98 7.07
CA LYS A 59 -11.19 1.18 5.95
C LYS A 59 -10.98 2.07 4.74
N LYS A 60 -9.81 1.95 4.09
CA LYS A 60 -9.62 2.47 2.76
C LYS A 60 -10.65 1.74 1.92
N THR A 61 -11.72 2.42 1.56
CA THR A 61 -12.68 1.93 0.57
C THR A 61 -11.87 1.67 -0.68
N TYR A 62 -11.57 0.39 -0.93
CA TYR A 62 -10.91 -0.04 -2.15
C TYR A 62 -11.90 0.21 -3.28
N ASP A 63 -11.71 1.28 -4.05
CA ASP A 63 -12.35 1.41 -5.34
C ASP A 63 -11.76 0.31 -6.21
N TYR A 64 -12.53 -0.76 -6.43
CA TYR A 64 -12.01 -1.97 -7.02
C TYR A 64 -11.70 -1.74 -8.49
N GLY A 65 -10.42 -1.81 -8.86
CA GLY A 65 -9.95 -1.57 -10.23
C GLY A 65 -10.77 -2.39 -11.21
N GLY A 66 -11.50 -1.70 -12.08
CA GLY A 66 -12.58 -2.27 -12.87
C GLY A 66 -12.15 -3.36 -13.84
N LYS A 67 -13.15 -4.14 -14.28
CA LYS A 67 -13.03 -5.06 -15.41
C LYS A 67 -12.44 -4.32 -16.62
N GLY A 68 -11.44 -4.90 -17.27
CA GLY A 68 -10.79 -4.31 -18.44
C GLY A 68 -9.54 -3.47 -18.13
N ALA A 69 -9.17 -3.30 -16.86
CA ALA A 69 -7.91 -2.66 -16.48
C ALA A 69 -6.70 -3.38 -17.10
N ILE A 70 -5.76 -2.62 -17.65
CA ILE A 70 -4.51 -3.16 -18.21
C ILE A 70 -3.37 -2.93 -17.23
N GLY A 71 -2.68 -4.01 -16.88
CA GLY A 71 -1.45 -4.01 -16.10
C GLY A 71 -0.25 -4.45 -16.93
N LYS A 72 0.95 -4.26 -16.37
CA LYS A 72 2.22 -4.72 -16.94
C LYS A 72 2.97 -5.60 -15.95
N VAL A 73 3.49 -6.73 -16.41
CA VAL A 73 4.33 -7.61 -15.59
C VAL A 73 5.64 -6.90 -15.22
N CYS A 74 5.91 -6.73 -13.93
CA CYS A 74 7.13 -6.12 -13.43
C CYS A 74 8.16 -7.16 -12.97
N GLN A 75 7.70 -8.27 -12.38
CA GLN A 75 8.56 -9.35 -11.92
C GLN A 75 7.99 -10.70 -12.33
N VAL A 76 8.90 -11.64 -12.59
CA VAL A 76 8.63 -13.02 -13.01
C VAL A 76 9.48 -13.91 -12.11
N ILE A 77 8.84 -14.64 -11.21
CA ILE A 77 9.51 -15.52 -10.25
C ILE A 77 8.77 -16.85 -10.25
N SER A 78 9.24 -17.82 -11.04
CA SER A 78 8.59 -19.13 -11.15
C SER A 78 7.10 -18.96 -11.47
N ALA A 79 6.19 -19.49 -10.64
CA ALA A 79 4.74 -19.34 -10.76
C ALA A 79 4.17 -18.02 -10.17
N ILE A 80 5.01 -17.17 -9.58
CA ILE A 80 4.62 -15.92 -8.92
C ILE A 80 5.02 -14.72 -9.80
N PHE A 81 4.05 -13.84 -10.05
CA PHE A 81 4.19 -12.69 -10.92
C PHE A 81 3.73 -11.41 -10.23
N ASP A 82 4.54 -10.37 -10.31
CA ASP A 82 4.12 -9.05 -9.83
C ASP A 82 3.66 -8.22 -11.03
N VAL A 83 2.41 -7.75 -11.00
CA VAL A 83 1.77 -6.96 -12.06
C VAL A 83 1.48 -5.56 -11.54
N ARG A 84 1.89 -4.54 -12.30
CA ARG A 84 1.65 -3.13 -11.97
C ARG A 84 0.53 -2.56 -12.84
N PHE A 85 -0.40 -1.86 -12.20
CA PHE A 85 -1.51 -1.15 -12.85
C PHE A 85 -1.26 0.36 -12.74
N GLU A 86 -0.51 0.93 -13.70
CA GLU A 86 -0.09 2.34 -13.64
C GLU A 86 -1.25 3.30 -13.95
N ASP A 87 -2.15 2.90 -14.85
CA ASP A 87 -3.14 3.78 -15.47
C ASP A 87 -4.50 3.78 -14.73
N GLN A 88 -4.58 3.27 -13.51
CA GLN A 88 -5.85 3.02 -12.80
C GLN A 88 -5.81 3.54 -11.36
N GLU A 89 -6.93 4.11 -10.89
CA GLU A 89 -7.11 4.53 -9.49
C GLU A 89 -7.28 3.34 -8.53
N GLY A 90 -7.73 2.20 -9.04
CA GLY A 90 -8.01 1.00 -8.28
C GLY A 90 -7.15 -0.20 -8.69
N LEU A 91 -6.88 -1.09 -7.72
CA LEU A 91 -6.25 -2.38 -7.97
C LEU A 91 -7.32 -3.48 -8.10
N PRO A 92 -7.15 -4.50 -8.98
CA PRO A 92 -8.08 -5.62 -9.08
C PRO A 92 -8.19 -6.45 -7.79
N PRO A 93 -9.33 -7.13 -7.55
CA PRO A 93 -9.51 -7.92 -6.35
C PRO A 93 -8.55 -9.04 -6.08
N ILE A 94 -8.35 -9.31 -4.79
CA ILE A 94 -7.81 -10.61 -4.40
C ILE A 94 -8.81 -11.64 -4.91
N MET A 95 -8.29 -12.72 -5.47
CA MET A 95 -9.00 -13.77 -6.20
C MET A 95 -9.55 -13.36 -7.57
N THR A 96 -9.23 -12.16 -8.07
CA THR A 96 -9.57 -11.81 -9.46
C THR A 96 -8.59 -12.41 -10.44
N SER A 97 -9.12 -12.89 -11.55
CA SER A 97 -8.35 -13.45 -12.64
C SER A 97 -7.82 -12.34 -13.56
N LEU A 98 -6.60 -12.53 -14.03
CA LEU A 98 -5.94 -11.68 -14.99
C LEU A 98 -5.49 -12.53 -16.18
N GLU A 99 -5.67 -12.02 -17.39
CA GLU A 99 -5.32 -12.73 -18.61
C GLU A 99 -4.11 -12.09 -19.29
N VAL A 100 -3.08 -12.89 -19.56
CA VAL A 100 -1.88 -12.41 -20.24
C VAL A 100 -2.18 -12.21 -21.73
N GLN A 101 -1.93 -10.99 -22.22
CA GLN A 101 -2.15 -10.66 -23.63
C GLN A 101 -1.00 -11.17 -24.51
N ASP A 102 -1.29 -11.43 -25.78
CA ASP A 102 -0.32 -11.83 -26.80
C ASP A 102 0.48 -13.12 -26.46
N HIS A 103 -0.06 -13.99 -25.60
CA HIS A 103 0.56 -15.25 -25.19
C HIS A 103 0.09 -16.40 -26.11
N PRO A 104 0.97 -17.33 -26.53
CA PRO A 104 0.60 -18.41 -27.46
C PRO A 104 -0.50 -19.33 -26.92
N THR A 105 -0.50 -19.56 -25.61
CA THR A 105 -1.55 -20.29 -24.88
C THR A 105 -2.26 -19.33 -23.94
N ARG A 106 -3.54 -19.56 -23.65
CA ARG A 106 -4.26 -18.78 -22.65
C ARG A 106 -3.64 -18.96 -21.27
N LEU A 107 -2.92 -17.95 -20.79
CA LEU A 107 -2.31 -17.93 -19.46
C LEU A 107 -3.11 -17.02 -18.54
N VAL A 108 -3.63 -17.62 -17.46
CA VAL A 108 -4.42 -16.93 -16.44
C VAL A 108 -3.59 -16.80 -15.17
N LEU A 109 -3.60 -15.61 -14.59
CA LEU A 109 -2.96 -15.27 -13.32
C LEU A 109 -4.04 -14.89 -12.31
N GLU A 110 -4.03 -15.45 -11.12
CA GLU A 110 -4.95 -15.06 -10.04
C GLU A 110 -4.25 -14.08 -9.10
N VAL A 111 -4.90 -12.97 -8.78
CA VAL A 111 -4.39 -12.01 -7.79
C VAL A 111 -4.47 -12.61 -6.39
N SER A 112 -3.33 -12.72 -5.70
CA SER A 112 -3.28 -13.30 -4.35
C SER A 112 -3.14 -12.23 -3.27
N HIS A 113 -2.34 -11.19 -3.53
CA HIS A 113 -2.06 -10.15 -2.54
C HIS A 113 -1.81 -8.80 -3.21
N HIS A 114 -2.19 -7.71 -2.54
CA HIS A 114 -1.79 -6.36 -2.93
C HIS A 114 -0.47 -6.01 -2.27
N LEU A 115 0.54 -5.58 -3.04
CA LEU A 115 1.85 -5.18 -2.53
C LEU A 115 1.93 -3.67 -2.26
N GLY A 116 0.93 -2.91 -2.70
CA GLY A 116 0.94 -1.45 -2.70
C GLY A 116 1.61 -0.87 -3.95
N GLN A 117 1.69 0.46 -4.06
CA GLN A 117 2.24 1.18 -5.22
C GLN A 117 1.63 0.75 -6.57
N ASN A 118 0.34 0.42 -6.56
CA ASN A 118 -0.40 -0.15 -7.68
C ASN A 118 0.19 -1.45 -8.23
N VAL A 119 0.85 -2.25 -7.37
CA VAL A 119 1.36 -3.57 -7.70
C VAL A 119 0.56 -4.63 -6.97
N VAL A 120 0.18 -5.67 -7.70
CA VAL A 120 -0.43 -6.89 -7.16
C VAL A 120 0.50 -8.08 -7.40
N ARG A 121 0.54 -8.99 -6.43
CA ARG A 121 1.16 -10.30 -6.58
C ARG A 121 0.11 -11.28 -7.07
N THR A 122 0.47 -12.00 -8.12
CA THR A 122 -0.39 -12.96 -8.80
C THR A 122 0.28 -14.32 -8.88
N ILE A 123 -0.53 -15.37 -8.94
CA ILE A 123 -0.09 -16.76 -9.10
C ILE A 123 -0.60 -17.26 -10.45
N ALA A 124 0.27 -17.88 -11.24
CA ALA A 124 -0.14 -18.49 -12.49
C ALA A 124 -0.93 -19.78 -12.26
N MET A 125 -2.06 -19.91 -12.96
CA MET A 125 -2.90 -21.11 -12.93
C MET A 125 -2.36 -22.23 -13.84
N ASP A 126 -1.43 -21.90 -14.72
CA ASP A 126 -0.77 -22.82 -15.64
C ASP A 126 0.73 -22.44 -15.78
N GLY A 127 1.51 -23.29 -16.43
CA GLY A 127 2.94 -23.09 -16.67
C GLY A 127 3.22 -21.76 -17.39
N PRO A 128 3.96 -20.82 -16.78
CA PRO A 128 4.18 -19.49 -17.35
C PRO A 128 5.38 -19.44 -18.31
N GLU A 129 5.43 -20.40 -19.22
CA GLU A 129 6.54 -20.54 -20.18
C GLU A 129 6.58 -19.35 -21.14
N GLY A 130 7.72 -18.66 -21.19
CA GLY A 130 7.90 -17.51 -22.09
C GLY A 130 7.23 -16.21 -21.61
N LEU A 131 6.70 -16.15 -20.39
CA LEU A 131 6.21 -14.90 -19.81
C LEU A 131 7.39 -13.98 -19.45
N VAL A 132 7.40 -12.78 -20.04
CA VAL A 132 8.46 -11.79 -19.85
C VAL A 132 7.92 -10.52 -19.18
N ARG A 133 8.84 -9.77 -18.55
CA ARG A 133 8.52 -8.45 -18.00
C ARG A 133 8.07 -7.48 -19.09
N GLY A 134 7.28 -6.50 -18.71
CA GLY A 134 6.64 -5.53 -19.60
C GLY A 134 5.43 -6.09 -20.35
N ARG A 135 5.14 -7.40 -20.24
CA ARG A 135 3.98 -7.99 -20.90
C ARG A 135 2.68 -7.40 -20.34
N ARG A 136 1.73 -7.12 -21.24
CA ARG A 136 0.40 -6.63 -20.88
C ARG A 136 -0.46 -7.74 -20.29
N VAL A 137 -1.23 -7.38 -19.29
CA VAL A 137 -2.13 -8.27 -18.57
C VAL A 137 -3.48 -7.56 -18.45
N LEU A 138 -4.56 -8.25 -18.78
CA LEU A 138 -5.93 -7.75 -18.75
C LEU A 138 -6.64 -8.23 -17.48
N ASN A 139 -7.24 -7.32 -16.75
CA ASN A 139 -8.16 -7.66 -15.66
C ASN A 139 -9.49 -8.18 -16.21
N THR A 140 -9.86 -9.42 -15.91
CA THR A 140 -11.14 -10.00 -16.34
C THR A 140 -12.32 -9.49 -15.50
N GLY A 141 -12.05 -8.94 -14.31
CA GLY A 141 -13.05 -8.51 -13.34
C GLY A 141 -13.84 -9.65 -12.69
N ALA A 142 -13.36 -10.89 -12.81
CA ALA A 142 -13.97 -12.09 -12.23
C ALA A 142 -12.91 -13.03 -11.65
#